data_AF-A0A351DNH8-F1
#
_entry.id   AF-A0A351DNH8-F1
#
_cell.length_a   1.000
_cell.length_b   1.000
_cell.length_c   1.000
_cell.angle_alpha   90.00
_cell.angle_beta   90.00
_cell.angle_gamma   90.00
#
_symmetry.space_group_name_H-M   'P 1'
#
loop_
_entity.id
_entity.type
_entity.pdbx_description
1 polymer ?
#
loop_
_entity_poly.entity_id
_entity_poly.type
_entity_poly.pdbx_seq_one_letter_code
_entity_poly.pdbx_strand_id
1 'polypeptide(L)'
;GSNAVVTRPVPPDATAMGIPARFVTKDQADPEFEVEKRRREMHEKAGFDLYALGEDVPDPLVRSIHAILDQLHHVDQKMHTMGVHLCQVNPKYCDEDLPTLDEKELMGELGVPDGKSDRSA
;
A
#
# COMPACT_ATOMS: atom_id res chain seq x y z
N GLY A 1 28.44 2.71 8.91
CA GLY A 1 27.23 1.99 9.36
C GLY A 1 27.53 0.51 9.39
N SER A 2 27.05 -0.21 10.40
CA SER A 2 27.37 -1.64 10.63
C SER A 2 26.90 -2.57 9.50
N ASN A 3 25.89 -2.18 8.72
CA ASN A 3 25.36 -2.94 7.59
C ASN A 3 25.70 -2.30 6.23
N ALA A 4 26.80 -1.55 6.13
CA ALA A 4 27.15 -0.87 4.88
C ALA A 4 27.98 -1.77 3.94
N VAL A 5 27.61 -1.83 2.66
CA VAL A 5 28.38 -2.56 1.62
C VAL A 5 29.16 -1.57 0.77
N VAL A 6 30.46 -1.45 1.04
CA VAL A 6 31.35 -0.46 0.43
C VAL A 6 31.89 -0.97 -0.90
N THR A 7 31.49 -0.34 -2.01
CA THR A 7 31.93 -0.70 -3.38
C THR A 7 33.05 0.18 -3.93
N ARG A 8 33.41 1.27 -3.22
CA ARG A 8 34.44 2.24 -3.57
C ARG A 8 35.25 2.64 -2.33
N PRO A 9 36.52 3.07 -2.45
CA PRO A 9 37.32 3.45 -1.29
C PRO A 9 36.66 4.58 -0.48
N VAL A 10 36.69 4.46 0.84
CA VAL A 10 36.09 5.43 1.78
C VAL A 10 37.02 6.65 1.89
N PRO A 11 36.55 7.88 1.62
CA PRO A 11 37.33 9.09 1.86
C PRO A 11 37.63 9.32 3.35
N PRO A 12 38.75 10.01 3.70
CA PRO A 12 39.01 10.41 5.08
C PRO A 12 37.87 11.30 5.61
N ASP A 13 37.56 11.16 6.90
CA ASP A 13 36.46 11.86 7.58
C ASP A 13 35.04 11.59 7.04
N ALA A 14 34.86 10.53 6.23
CA ALA A 14 33.56 10.11 5.72
C ALA A 14 32.98 8.90 6.48
N THR A 15 31.67 8.91 6.71
CA THR A 15 30.93 7.75 7.22
C THR A 15 30.19 7.05 6.09
N ALA A 16 30.50 5.77 5.85
CA ALA A 16 29.82 4.95 4.85
C ALA A 16 28.51 4.36 5.41
N MET A 17 27.38 4.50 4.72
CA MET A 17 26.07 4.00 5.15
C MET A 17 25.27 3.38 3.99
N GLY A 18 24.54 2.30 4.26
CA GLY A 18 23.61 1.68 3.31
C GLY A 18 24.22 0.61 2.40
N ILE A 19 23.35 -0.03 1.62
CA ILE A 19 23.69 -1.04 0.61
C ILE A 19 23.06 -0.58 -0.70
N PRO A 20 23.84 -0.18 -1.72
CA PRO A 20 25.29 0.07 -1.71
C PRO A 20 25.66 1.28 -0.82
N ALA A 21 26.86 1.27 -0.25
CA ALA A 21 27.27 2.30 0.71
C ALA A 21 27.42 3.68 0.07
N ARG A 22 26.83 4.69 0.71
CA ARG A 22 26.93 6.12 0.41
C ARG A 22 27.77 6.81 1.47
N PHE A 23 28.52 7.84 1.11
CA PHE A 23 29.44 8.54 2.00
C PHE A 23 28.82 9.83 2.53
N VAL A 24 29.00 10.09 3.84
CA VAL A 24 28.60 11.35 4.47
C VAL A 24 29.84 11.98 5.08
N THR A 25 30.23 13.18 4.63
CA THR A 25 31.26 14.00 5.30
C THR A 25 30.58 15.05 6.19
N LYS A 26 31.25 15.50 7.26
CA LYS A 26 30.70 16.48 8.20
C LYS A 26 30.50 17.87 7.59
N ASP A 27 31.23 18.20 6.51
CA ASP A 27 31.25 19.55 5.94
C ASP A 27 30.76 19.61 4.47
N GLN A 28 30.58 18.47 3.80
CA GLN A 28 29.98 18.39 2.47
C GLN A 28 29.09 17.13 2.37
N ALA A 29 27.78 17.34 2.43
CA ALA A 29 26.85 16.35 1.92
C ALA A 29 27.07 16.23 0.41
N ASP A 30 27.19 15.01 -0.13
CA ASP A 30 27.12 14.78 -1.57
C ASP A 30 25.89 15.51 -2.12
N PRO A 31 25.95 16.18 -3.29
CA PRO A 31 24.80 16.89 -3.85
C PRO A 31 23.58 15.98 -4.05
N GLU A 32 23.79 14.66 -4.16
CA GLU A 32 22.76 13.62 -4.23
C GLU A 32 22.05 13.38 -2.88
N PHE A 33 22.71 13.69 -1.76
CA PHE A 33 22.15 13.56 -0.41
C PHE A 33 21.13 14.66 -0.09
N GLU A 34 21.36 15.89 -0.55
CA GLU A 34 20.42 17.01 -0.36
C GLU A 34 19.12 16.83 -1.17
N VAL A 35 19.21 16.24 -2.37
CA VAL A 35 18.04 15.90 -3.19
C VAL A 35 17.20 14.81 -2.51
N GLU A 36 17.85 13.79 -1.96
CA GLU A 36 17.17 12.69 -1.26
C GLU A 36 16.61 13.12 0.10
N LYS A 37 17.26 14.05 0.81
CA LYS A 37 16.73 14.62 2.05
C LYS A 37 15.41 15.35 1.80
N ARG A 38 15.33 16.13 0.72
CA ARG A 38 14.09 16.79 0.30
C ARG A 38 13.00 15.77 -0.06
N ARG A 39 13.36 14.65 -0.70
CA ARG A 39 12.44 13.55 -1.00
C ARG A 39 11.92 12.86 0.27
N ARG A 40 12.81 12.65 1.25
CA ARG A 40 12.49 12.04 2.55
C ARG A 40 11.59 12.92 3.42
N GLU A 41 11.80 14.25 3.41
CA GLU A 41 10.94 15.20 4.11
C GLU A 41 9.51 15.26 3.53
N MET A 42 9.33 14.96 2.23
CA MET A 42 8.01 14.76 1.64
C MET A 42 7.37 13.45 2.12
N HIS A 43 8.18 12.39 2.26
CA HIS A 43 7.76 11.06 2.71
C HIS A 43 7.30 11.04 4.17
N GLU A 44 7.91 11.81 5.07
CA GLU A 44 7.53 11.84 6.49
C GLU A 44 6.20 12.56 6.75
N LYS A 45 5.77 13.43 5.83
CA LYS A 45 4.44 14.08 5.89
C LYS A 45 3.32 13.20 5.34
N ALA A 46 3.66 12.17 4.57
CA ALA A 46 2.76 11.12 4.10
C ALA A 46 2.72 10.00 5.15
N GLY A 47 1.99 10.26 6.25
CA GLY A 47 1.91 9.35 7.38
C GLY A 47 1.46 7.93 6.99
N PHE A 48 2.06 6.95 7.67
CA PHE A 48 1.58 5.57 7.77
C PHE A 48 1.20 4.90 6.44
N ASP A 49 2.10 5.02 5.45
CA ASP A 49 2.00 4.18 4.26
C ASP A 49 2.47 2.75 4.58
N LEU A 50 1.69 1.78 4.13
CA LEU A 50 1.78 0.40 4.52
C LEU A 50 3.16 -0.18 4.17
N TYR A 51 3.78 -0.81 5.17
CA TYR A 51 5.12 -1.41 5.25
C TYR A 51 5.48 -2.47 4.18
N ALA A 52 5.11 -2.27 2.91
CA ALA A 52 5.42 -3.18 1.81
C ALA A 52 5.66 -2.49 0.45
N LEU A 53 5.45 -1.18 0.30
CA LEU A 53 5.58 -0.49 -0.98
C LEU A 53 6.74 0.51 -0.95
N GLY A 54 7.88 0.11 -1.50
CA GLY A 54 8.92 1.07 -1.88
C GLY A 54 8.45 1.83 -3.11
N GLU A 55 8.10 3.11 -2.97
CA GLU A 55 7.81 4.01 -4.08
C GLU A 55 9.09 4.40 -4.84
N ASP A 56 9.62 3.49 -5.66
CA ASP A 56 10.56 3.90 -6.70
C ASP A 56 10.38 3.22 -8.06
N VAL A 57 9.43 2.29 -8.20
CA VAL A 57 8.91 1.83 -9.49
C VAL A 57 7.43 1.47 -9.30
N PRO A 58 6.47 2.07 -10.03
CA PRO A 58 5.10 1.59 -9.98
C PRO A 58 5.09 0.16 -10.53
N ASP A 59 4.97 -0.82 -9.64
CA ASP A 59 4.95 -2.22 -10.02
C ASP A 59 3.83 -2.43 -11.08
N PRO A 60 4.16 -3.00 -12.26
CA PRO A 60 3.16 -3.30 -13.28
C PRO A 60 1.99 -4.13 -12.73
N LEU A 61 2.19 -4.92 -11.68
CA LEU A 61 1.11 -5.66 -11.01
C LEU A 61 0.14 -4.73 -10.28
N VAL A 62 0.62 -3.80 -9.47
CA VAL A 62 -0.23 -2.83 -8.75
C VAL A 62 -1.05 -2.00 -9.72
N ARG A 63 -0.44 -1.56 -10.82
CA ARG A 63 -1.16 -0.84 -11.89
C ARG A 63 -2.25 -1.71 -12.54
N SER A 64 -1.97 -2.99 -12.73
CA SER A 64 -2.94 -3.94 -13.30
C SER A 64 -4.11 -4.18 -12.36
N ILE A 65 -3.85 -4.33 -11.06
CA ILE A 65 -4.90 -4.49 -10.03
C ILE A 65 -5.81 -3.25 -10.01
N HIS A 66 -5.24 -2.04 -9.99
CA HIS A 66 -6.04 -0.81 -10.04
C HIS A 66 -6.88 -0.72 -11.32
N ALA A 67 -6.28 -1.00 -12.49
CA ALA A 67 -7.01 -0.97 -13.77
C ALA A 67 -8.18 -1.99 -13.81
N ILE A 68 -7.99 -3.17 -13.21
CA ILE A 68 -9.06 -4.17 -13.09
C ILE A 68 -10.17 -3.67 -12.16
N LEU A 69 -9.83 -3.09 -11.00
CA LEU A 69 -10.81 -2.56 -10.04
C LEU A 69 -11.64 -1.42 -10.64
N ASP A 70 -10.99 -0.52 -11.38
CA ASP A 70 -11.67 0.57 -12.11
C ASP A 70 -12.61 -0.01 -13.17
N GLN A 71 -12.15 -0.99 -13.94
CA GLN A 71 -12.97 -1.63 -14.97
C GLN A 71 -14.19 -2.35 -14.36
N LEU A 72 -14.03 -2.99 -13.20
CA LEU A 72 -15.14 -3.64 -12.48
C LEU A 72 -16.22 -2.64 -12.08
N HIS A 73 -15.85 -1.46 -11.58
CA HIS A 73 -16.82 -0.39 -11.28
C HIS A 73 -17.63 0.03 -12.51
N HIS A 74 -16.99 0.19 -13.67
CA HIS A 74 -17.69 0.55 -14.91
C HIS A 74 -18.63 -0.56 -15.39
N VAL A 75 -18.22 -1.83 -15.24
CA VAL A 75 -19.05 -2.99 -15.59
C VAL A 75 -20.28 -3.07 -14.68
N ASP A 76 -20.09 -2.89 -13.37
CA ASP A 76 -21.18 -2.89 -12.40
C ASP A 76 -22.23 -1.79 -12.70
N GLN A 77 -21.77 -0.57 -12.95
CA GLN A 77 -22.67 0.54 -13.33
C GLN A 77 -23.47 0.24 -14.61
N LYS A 78 -22.82 -0.39 -15.61
CA LYS A 78 -23.49 -0.81 -16.84
C LYS A 78 -24.51 -1.90 -16.58
N MET A 79 -24.19 -2.90 -15.76
CA MET A 79 -25.10 -3.98 -15.38
C MET A 79 -26.30 -3.43 -14.60
N HIS A 80 -26.10 -2.51 -13.68
CA HIS A 80 -27.17 -1.84 -12.97
C HIS A 80 -28.11 -1.09 -13.92
N THR A 81 -27.56 -0.31 -14.86
CA THR A 81 -28.34 0.41 -15.88
C THR A 81 -29.15 -0.56 -16.75
N MET A 82 -28.55 -1.69 -17.14
CA MET A 82 -29.27 -2.74 -17.87
C MET A 82 -30.41 -3.34 -17.03
N GLY A 83 -30.18 -3.61 -15.75
CA GLY A 83 -31.20 -4.11 -14.82
C GLY A 83 -32.40 -3.18 -14.72
N VAL A 84 -32.15 -1.86 -14.63
CA VAL A 84 -33.22 -0.83 -14.61
C VAL A 84 -34.05 -0.87 -15.89
N HIS A 85 -33.42 -1.00 -17.07
CA HIS A 85 -34.16 -1.08 -18.33
C HIS A 85 -34.91 -2.41 -18.49
N LEU A 86 -34.34 -3.53 -18.03
CA LEU A 86 -35.03 -4.81 -18.03
C LEU A 86 -36.24 -4.82 -17.09
N CYS A 87 -36.14 -4.13 -15.95
CA CYS A 87 -37.23 -3.91 -15.01
C CYS A 87 -38.42 -3.16 -15.66
N GLN A 88 -38.16 -2.21 -16.57
CA GLN A 88 -39.21 -1.52 -17.33
C GLN A 88 -39.96 -2.46 -18.29
N VAL A 89 -39.29 -3.48 -18.82
CA VAL A 89 -39.88 -4.45 -19.75
C VAL A 89 -40.58 -5.59 -19.01
N ASN A 90 -40.01 -6.04 -17.89
CA ASN A 90 -40.57 -7.08 -17.04
C ASN A 90 -40.46 -6.69 -15.55
N PRO A 91 -41.55 -6.21 -14.95
CA PRO A 91 -41.57 -5.78 -13.54
C PRO A 91 -41.21 -6.88 -12.54
N LYS A 92 -41.32 -8.16 -12.91
CA LYS A 92 -40.95 -9.29 -12.03
C LYS A 92 -39.45 -9.49 -11.88
N TYR A 93 -38.64 -8.82 -12.71
CA TYR A 93 -37.18 -8.91 -12.65
C TYR A 93 -36.58 -8.03 -11.54
N CYS A 94 -37.35 -7.06 -11.04
CA CYS A 94 -36.89 -6.07 -10.07
C CYS A 94 -36.95 -6.58 -8.62
N ASP A 95 -37.54 -7.75 -8.39
CA ASP A 95 -37.78 -8.31 -7.05
C ASP A 95 -36.63 -9.20 -6.56
N GLU A 96 -35.60 -9.45 -7.40
CA GLU A 96 -34.43 -10.23 -7.01
C GLU A 96 -33.33 -9.33 -6.46
N ASP A 97 -33.26 -9.24 -5.13
CA ASP A 97 -32.16 -8.57 -4.44
C ASP A 97 -30.88 -9.43 -4.46
N LEU A 98 -29.74 -8.78 -4.65
CA LEU A 98 -28.43 -9.43 -4.49
C LEU A 98 -28.25 -9.86 -3.03
N PRO A 99 -27.69 -11.05 -2.77
CA PRO A 99 -27.39 -11.47 -1.41
C PRO A 99 -26.43 -10.47 -0.75
N THR A 100 -26.75 -10.06 0.47
CA THR A 100 -25.90 -9.18 1.26
C THR A 100 -24.60 -9.89 1.62
N LEU A 101 -23.47 -9.20 1.50
CA LEU A 101 -22.19 -9.72 1.93
C LEU A 101 -22.15 -9.84 3.46
N ASP A 102 -21.81 -11.01 4.00
CA ASP A 102 -21.52 -11.18 5.42
C ASP A 102 -20.08 -10.72 5.72
N GLU A 103 -19.94 -9.65 6.48
CA GLU A 103 -18.64 -9.10 6.90
C GLU A 103 -17.79 -10.12 7.66
N LYS A 104 -18.42 -11.04 8.41
CA LYS A 104 -17.73 -12.06 9.20
C LYS A 104 -17.13 -13.15 8.32
N GLU A 105 -17.81 -13.50 7.24
CA GLU A 105 -17.31 -14.45 6.24
C GLU A 105 -16.18 -13.84 5.42
N LEU A 106 -16.29 -12.55 5.08
CA LEU A 106 -15.27 -11.84 4.29
C LEU A 106 -13.98 -11.58 5.08
N MET A 107 -14.08 -11.11 6.33
CA MET A 107 -12.90 -10.79 7.14
C MET A 107 -12.27 -12.02 7.81
N GLY A 108 -12.95 -13.17 7.74
CA GLY A 108 -12.64 -14.35 8.55
C GLY A 108 -12.83 -14.05 10.04
N GLU A 109 -13.11 -15.08 10.84
CA GLU A 109 -13.02 -14.93 12.29
C GLU A 109 -11.56 -14.66 12.69
N LEU A 110 -11.15 -13.40 12.66
CA LEU A 110 -10.14 -12.89 13.58
C LEU A 110 -10.78 -12.98 14.96
N GLY A 111 -10.76 -14.20 15.51
CA GLY A 111 -11.08 -14.44 16.90
C GLY A 111 -10.23 -13.50 17.72
N VAL A 112 -10.84 -12.40 18.18
CA VAL A 112 -10.30 -11.62 19.27
C VAL A 112 -10.16 -12.63 20.40
N PRO A 113 -8.93 -12.97 20.85
CA PRO A 113 -8.80 -13.84 21.99
C PRO A 113 -9.43 -13.11 23.15
N ASP A 114 -10.56 -13.63 23.62
CA ASP A 114 -11.30 -13.12 24.76
C ASP A 114 -10.36 -13.17 25.97
N GLY A 115 -9.77 -12.02 26.29
CA GLY A 115 -8.79 -11.85 27.35
C GLY A 115 -9.43 -11.95 28.72
N LYS A 116 -9.95 -13.12 29.09
CA LYS A 116 -10.19 -13.44 30.50
C LYS A 116 -8.90 -13.93 31.12
N SER A 117 -8.17 -12.96 31.67
CA SER A 117 -7.11 -13.17 32.63
C SER A 117 -7.68 -13.74 33.94
N ASP A 118 -7.89 -15.04 34.02
CA ASP A 118 -7.94 -15.72 35.31
C ASP A 118 -6.51 -16.01 35.77
N ARG A 119 -5.91 -14.98 36.38
CA ARG A 119 -4.81 -15.13 37.32
C ARG A 119 -5.24 -14.52 38.65
N SER A 120 -5.60 -15.37 39.61
CA SER A 120 -4.99 -15.43 40.95
C SER A 120 -5.91 -16.06 42.00
N ALA A 121 -5.29 -16.94 42.79
CA ALA A 121 -5.66 -17.46 44.12
C ALA A 121 -6.71 -18.57 44.21
#